data_AF-A0A431I9F7-F1
#
_entry.id   AF-A0A431I9F7-F1
#
_cell.length_a   1.000
_cell.length_b   1.000
_cell.length_c   1.000
_cell.angle_alpha   90.00
_cell.angle_beta   90.00
_cell.angle_gamma   90.00
#
_symmetry.space_group_name_H-M   'P 1'
#
loop_
_entity.id
_entity.type
_entity.pdbx_description
1 polymer ?
#
loop_
_entity_poly.entity_id
_entity_poly.type
_entity_poly.pdbx_seq_one_letter_code
_entity_poly.pdbx_strand_id
1 'polypeptide(L)'
;RYPMQDFEIQYGAQLTVRDGQLALFVDQGKVADVFIPGGPYTLNTQTLPLLTNLKHWDKLFESPFKADVYFFNTRLQLDRKWGTPQAITIRDKEFGMVQIRAFGLYSYKLVDVTKFYKEISGSRESYTVDDLDGQLRGMVVAGMSDLFAQSGIPFIDMAANQHELGAQLKTKLAETFTRYGLEL
;
A
#
# COMPACT_ATOMS: atom_id res chain seq x y z
N ARG A 1 -21.71 -12.42 9.64
CA ARG A 1 -22.27 -11.05 9.50
C ARG A 1 -23.21 -10.86 10.68
N TYR A 2 -22.90 -9.87 11.55
CA TYR A 2 -23.47 -9.56 12.89
C TYR A 2 -23.43 -10.72 13.92
N PRO A 3 -22.85 -10.56 15.12
CA PRO A 3 -22.68 -9.32 15.89
C PRO A 3 -21.38 -8.55 15.57
N MET A 4 -21.49 -7.22 15.46
CA MET A 4 -20.34 -6.33 15.56
C MET A 4 -19.95 -6.28 17.03
N GLN A 5 -18.73 -6.73 17.33
CA GLN A 5 -18.10 -6.56 18.64
C GLN A 5 -18.14 -5.05 18.98
N ASP A 6 -18.52 -4.70 20.20
CA ASP A 6 -18.67 -3.31 20.63
C ASP A 6 -17.33 -2.56 20.60
N PHE A 7 -16.97 -2.01 19.44
CA PHE A 7 -15.84 -1.11 19.24
C PHE A 7 -16.30 0.36 19.40
N GLU A 8 -16.88 0.68 20.56
CA GLU A 8 -17.28 2.06 20.86
C GLU A 8 -16.07 2.83 21.41
N ILE A 9 -15.65 3.88 20.72
CA ILE A 9 -14.62 4.80 21.22
C ILE A 9 -15.30 5.79 22.15
N GLN A 10 -14.89 5.80 23.42
CA GLN A 10 -15.42 6.74 24.40
C GLN A 10 -14.98 8.18 24.07
N TYR A 11 -15.88 9.13 24.26
CA TYR A 11 -15.58 10.55 24.13
C TYR A 11 -14.42 10.95 25.05
N GLY A 12 -13.41 11.63 24.51
CA GLY A 12 -12.21 12.02 25.25
C GLY A 12 -11.14 10.93 25.37
N ALA A 13 -11.30 9.79 24.68
CA ALA A 13 -10.25 8.79 24.57
C ALA A 13 -8.95 9.40 24.01
N GLN A 14 -7.82 8.92 24.53
CA GLN A 14 -6.50 9.33 24.08
C GLN A 14 -5.96 8.33 23.07
N LEU A 15 -5.54 8.84 21.91
CA LEU A 15 -4.86 8.10 20.87
C LEU A 15 -3.38 8.46 20.89
N THR A 16 -2.51 7.47 20.98
CA THR A 16 -1.07 7.62 20.82
C THR A 16 -0.62 6.85 19.60
N VAL A 17 0.02 7.54 18.66
CA VAL A 17 0.57 6.93 17.44
C VAL A 17 2.07 6.78 17.63
N ARG A 18 2.58 5.56 17.47
CA ARG A 18 4.01 5.28 17.64
C ARG A 18 4.79 5.58 16.37
N ASP A 19 6.09 5.76 16.52
CA ASP A 19 7.00 5.89 15.38
C ASP A 19 6.89 4.69 14.43
N GLY A 20 6.94 4.98 13.13
CA GLY A 20 6.75 3.97 12.08
C GLY A 20 5.30 3.50 11.92
N GLN A 21 4.33 4.21 12.53
CA GLN A 21 2.92 3.97 12.35
C GLN A 21 2.17 5.22 11.87
N LEU A 22 1.02 5.00 11.25
CA LEU A 22 -0.02 6.00 11.06
C LEU A 22 -1.34 5.41 11.55
N ALA A 23 -2.21 6.24 12.12
CA ALA A 23 -3.54 5.81 12.51
C ALA A 23 -4.60 6.47 11.62
N LEU A 24 -5.41 5.65 10.96
CA LEU A 24 -6.53 6.10 10.14
C LEU A 24 -7.80 6.01 10.97
N PHE A 25 -8.50 7.12 11.09
CA PHE A 25 -9.78 7.18 11.78
C PHE A 25 -10.92 7.13 10.77
N VAL A 26 -11.82 6.15 10.96
CA VAL A 26 -12.95 5.87 10.09
C VAL A 26 -14.22 6.04 10.90
N ASP A 27 -15.08 6.94 10.45
CA ASP A 27 -16.38 7.20 11.05
C ASP A 27 -17.50 6.81 10.07
N GLN A 28 -18.46 6.01 10.52
CA GLN A 28 -19.58 5.54 9.71
C GLN A 28 -19.16 4.97 8.33
N GLY A 29 -18.02 4.27 8.30
CA GLY A 29 -17.46 3.69 7.08
C GLY A 29 -16.77 4.68 6.13
N LYS A 30 -16.58 5.94 6.54
CA LYS A 30 -15.85 6.96 5.77
C LYS A 30 -14.56 7.33 6.49
N VAL A 31 -13.47 7.46 5.72
CA VAL A 31 -12.21 8.01 6.24
C VAL A 31 -12.45 9.45 6.67
N ALA A 32 -12.22 9.74 7.96
CA ALA A 32 -12.36 11.07 8.50
C ALA A 32 -11.00 11.75 8.70
N ASP A 33 -9.98 11.05 9.21
CA ASP A 33 -8.67 11.67 9.45
C ASP A 33 -7.51 10.67 9.50
N VAL A 34 -6.28 11.19 9.39
CA VAL A 34 -5.01 10.44 9.52
C VAL A 34 -4.15 11.08 10.59
N PHE A 35 -3.84 10.34 11.65
CA PHE A 35 -2.95 10.76 12.72
C PHE A 35 -1.52 10.28 12.45
N ILE A 36 -0.57 11.21 12.58
CA ILE A 36 0.88 10.99 12.45
C ILE A 36 1.49 10.53 13.80
N PRO A 37 2.73 9.99 13.82
CA PRO A 37 3.41 9.66 15.08
C PRO A 37 3.44 10.84 16.05
N GLY A 38 3.13 10.55 17.31
CA GLY A 38 3.00 11.54 18.37
C GLY A 38 1.80 11.29 19.27
N GLY A 39 1.57 12.23 20.17
CA GLY A 39 0.42 12.23 21.06
C GLY A 39 0.74 12.73 22.47
N PRO A 40 -0.27 12.69 23.36
CA PRO A 40 -1.59 12.10 23.15
C PRO A 40 -2.50 12.99 22.27
N TYR A 41 -3.17 12.40 21.29
CA TYR A 41 -4.30 13.02 20.58
C TYR A 41 -5.57 12.78 21.37
N THR A 42 -6.28 13.84 21.74
CA THR A 42 -7.63 13.71 22.31
C THR A 42 -8.62 13.57 21.17
N LEU A 43 -9.33 12.45 21.10
CA LEU A 43 -10.36 12.24 20.08
C LEU A 43 -11.61 13.05 20.45
N ASN A 44 -11.71 14.28 19.93
CA ASN A 44 -12.87 15.15 20.07
C ASN A 44 -13.29 15.77 18.73
N THR A 45 -14.43 16.46 18.73
CA THR A 45 -15.04 17.07 17.53
C THR A 45 -14.24 18.24 16.95
N GLN A 46 -13.30 18.81 17.70
CA GLN A 46 -12.47 19.94 17.28
C GLN A 46 -11.14 19.48 16.64
N THR A 47 -10.64 18.31 17.02
CA THR A 47 -9.39 17.72 16.50
C THR A 47 -9.54 17.01 15.16
N LEU A 48 -10.77 16.84 14.65
CA LEU A 48 -11.09 16.14 13.40
C LEU A 48 -11.58 17.16 12.34
N PRO A 49 -10.68 17.88 11.65
CA PRO A 49 -11.01 19.01 10.77
C PRO A 49 -11.83 18.64 9.52
N LEU A 50 -11.86 17.38 9.08
CA LEU A 50 -12.67 16.95 7.92
C LEU A 50 -14.13 16.60 8.28
N LEU A 51 -14.48 16.52 9.57
CA LEU A 51 -15.86 16.28 10.00
C LEU A 51 -16.74 17.53 9.94
N THR A 52 -16.17 18.74 9.81
CA THR A 52 -16.93 19.99 9.78
C THR A 52 -17.82 20.14 8.53
N ASN A 53 -17.59 19.34 7.48
CA ASN A 53 -18.40 19.35 6.26
C ASN A 53 -19.63 18.42 6.27
N LEU A 54 -19.80 17.59 7.31
CA LEU A 54 -21.01 16.78 7.49
C LEU A 54 -21.98 17.56 8.40
N LYS A 55 -22.83 18.35 7.74
CA LYS A 55 -23.70 19.45 8.23
C LYS A 55 -24.59 19.26 9.49
N HIS A 56 -24.52 18.18 10.27
CA HIS A 56 -25.49 17.92 11.37
C HIS A 56 -24.91 17.29 12.64
N TRP A 57 -23.68 17.62 13.03
CA TRP A 57 -22.97 16.93 14.11
C TRP A 57 -22.98 17.62 15.47
N ASP A 58 -23.41 18.88 15.54
CA ASP A 58 -23.40 19.74 16.72
C ASP A 58 -24.32 19.28 17.87
N LYS A 59 -25.16 18.26 17.66
CA LYS A 59 -26.16 17.80 18.64
C LYS A 59 -26.08 16.32 19.06
N LEU A 60 -25.13 15.54 18.55
CA LEU A 60 -25.12 14.06 18.72
C LEU A 60 -23.93 13.49 19.52
N PHE A 61 -23.07 14.34 20.10
CA PHE A 61 -21.78 13.91 20.69
C PHE A 61 -21.73 13.81 22.22
N GLU A 62 -22.87 13.93 22.90
CA GLU A 62 -22.99 13.57 24.32
C GLU A 62 -23.14 12.04 24.53
N SER A 63 -23.24 11.25 23.45
CA SER A 63 -23.37 9.79 23.48
C SER A 63 -22.16 9.11 22.81
N PRO A 64 -21.72 7.92 23.27
CA PRO A 64 -20.67 7.14 22.61
C PRO A 64 -20.95 6.99 21.12
N PHE A 65 -19.93 7.18 20.29
CA PHE A 65 -20.04 7.03 18.84
C PHE A 65 -19.22 5.82 18.38
N LYS A 66 -19.69 5.18 17.32
CA LYS A 66 -19.03 4.01 16.72
C LYS A 66 -18.07 4.50 15.65
N ALA A 67 -16.78 4.43 15.94
CA ALA A 67 -15.72 4.72 14.98
C ALA A 67 -14.59 3.70 15.12
N ASP A 68 -13.91 3.45 14.01
CA ASP A 68 -12.83 2.49 13.92
C ASP A 68 -11.49 3.25 13.76
N VAL A 69 -10.46 2.75 14.45
CA VAL A 69 -9.08 3.25 14.29
C VAL A 69 -8.22 2.11 13.77
N TYR A 70 -7.67 2.29 12.58
CA TYR A 70 -6.77 1.34 11.94
C TYR A 70 -5.33 1.83 12.03
N PHE A 71 -4.42 0.99 12.50
CA PHE A 71 -2.99 1.30 12.55
C PHE A 71 -2.27 0.67 11.36
N PHE A 72 -1.52 1.50 10.64
CA PHE A 72 -0.74 1.09 9.48
C PHE A 72 0.75 1.21 9.77
N ASN A 73 1.55 0.27 9.28
CA ASN A 73 3.01 0.32 9.37
C ASN A 73 3.59 1.09 8.17
N THR A 74 4.36 2.13 8.43
CA THR A 74 4.99 2.97 7.38
C THR A 74 6.47 2.69 7.19
N ARG A 75 7.03 1.71 7.91
CA ARG A 75 8.43 1.33 7.74
C ARG A 75 8.65 0.74 6.35
N LEU A 76 9.87 0.94 5.86
CA LEU A 76 10.34 0.35 4.61
C LEU A 76 10.32 -1.19 4.73
N GLN A 77 9.58 -1.84 3.84
CA GLN A 77 9.54 -3.28 3.68
C GLN A 77 10.70 -3.68 2.75
N LEU A 78 11.76 -4.21 3.35
CA LEU A 78 12.98 -4.60 2.66
C LEU A 78 12.90 -6.04 2.12
N ASP A 79 13.80 -6.35 1.19
CA ASP A 79 14.09 -7.71 0.71
C ASP A 79 12.88 -8.51 0.21
N ARG A 80 11.90 -7.83 -0.40
CA ARG A 80 10.76 -8.52 -1.01
C ARG A 80 11.19 -9.21 -2.29
N LYS A 81 10.99 -10.52 -2.33
CA LYS A 81 11.43 -11.36 -3.44
C LYS A 81 10.37 -11.38 -4.54
N TRP A 82 10.82 -11.25 -5.77
CA TRP A 82 10.01 -11.54 -6.94
C TRP A 82 10.77 -12.44 -7.91
N GLY A 83 10.01 -13.15 -8.72
CA GLY A 83 10.59 -13.99 -9.75
C GLY A 83 9.53 -14.61 -10.64
N THR A 84 9.93 -14.92 -11.86
CA THR A 84 9.06 -15.54 -12.85
C THR A 84 8.88 -17.03 -12.51
N PRO A 85 7.66 -17.50 -12.18
CA PRO A 85 7.45 -18.91 -11.84
C PRO A 85 7.66 -19.82 -13.06
N GLN A 86 7.30 -19.34 -14.25
CA GLN A 86 7.54 -19.99 -15.53
C GLN A 86 8.49 -19.14 -16.38
N ALA A 87 9.21 -19.78 -17.30
CA ALA A 87 10.09 -19.04 -18.20
C ALA A 87 9.26 -18.22 -19.19
N ILE A 88 9.66 -16.96 -19.38
CA ILE A 88 9.06 -16.07 -20.36
C ILE A 88 9.80 -16.28 -21.68
N THR A 89 9.05 -16.51 -22.75
CA THR A 89 9.64 -16.63 -24.09
C THR A 89 9.68 -15.26 -24.74
N ILE A 90 10.87 -14.82 -25.14
CA ILE A 90 11.07 -13.56 -25.86
C ILE A 90 11.74 -13.82 -27.21
N ARG A 91 11.57 -12.87 -28.14
CA ARG A 91 12.28 -12.88 -29.41
C ARG A 91 13.51 -11.99 -29.29
N ASP A 92 14.66 -12.63 -29.27
CA ASP A 92 15.97 -12.04 -29.32
C ASP A 92 16.44 -11.85 -30.77
N LYS A 93 17.22 -10.79 -31.03
CA LYS A 93 17.70 -10.44 -32.37
C LYS A 93 18.85 -11.35 -32.84
N GLU A 94 19.65 -11.86 -31.92
CA GLU A 94 20.84 -12.66 -32.21
C GLU A 94 20.57 -14.16 -32.05
N PHE A 95 19.80 -14.53 -31.02
CA PHE A 95 19.54 -15.92 -30.65
C PHE A 95 18.15 -16.43 -31.04
N GLY A 96 17.29 -15.59 -31.62
CA GLY A 96 15.95 -15.99 -32.03
C GLY A 96 15.00 -16.16 -30.85
N MET A 97 14.35 -17.32 -30.70
CA MET A 97 13.44 -17.54 -29.56
C MET A 97 14.23 -18.01 -28.34
N VAL A 98 14.22 -17.20 -27.27
CA VAL A 98 14.89 -17.52 -26.01
C VAL A 98 13.91 -17.56 -24.85
N GLN A 99 14.13 -18.48 -23.91
CA GLN A 99 13.36 -18.60 -22.69
C GLN A 99 14.15 -18.07 -21.51
N ILE A 100 13.60 -17.07 -20.83
CA ILE A 100 14.28 -16.37 -19.74
C ILE A 100 13.50 -16.55 -18.46
N ARG A 101 14.23 -16.74 -17.36
CA ARG A 101 13.71 -16.57 -16.01
C ARG A 101 14.42 -15.40 -15.37
N ALA A 102 13.65 -14.56 -14.70
CA ALA A 102 14.15 -13.40 -13.99
C ALA A 102 13.72 -13.47 -12.53
N PHE A 103 14.61 -13.01 -11.65
CA PHE A 103 14.41 -12.96 -10.22
C PHE A 103 15.03 -11.66 -9.72
N GLY A 104 14.49 -11.14 -8.63
CA GLY A 104 15.04 -9.95 -8.02
C GLY A 104 14.46 -9.66 -6.66
N LEU A 105 14.92 -8.55 -6.13
CA LEU A 105 14.42 -7.97 -4.89
C LEU A 105 13.79 -6.62 -5.19
N TYR A 106 12.79 -6.26 -4.42
CA TYR A 106 12.23 -4.93 -4.38
C TYR A 106 11.99 -4.54 -2.92
N SER A 107 11.84 -3.24 -2.69
CA SER A 107 11.48 -2.70 -1.39
C SER A 107 10.39 -1.68 -1.60
N TYR A 108 9.48 -1.56 -0.65
CA TYR A 108 8.42 -0.57 -0.74
C TYR A 108 8.08 -0.01 0.63
N LYS A 109 7.51 1.18 0.68
CA LYS A 109 6.97 1.77 1.90
C LYS A 109 5.56 2.29 1.67
N LEU A 110 4.74 2.25 2.70
CA LEU A 110 3.40 2.82 2.68
C LEU A 110 3.48 4.33 2.93
N VAL A 111 3.02 5.12 1.96
CA VAL A 111 3.07 6.59 2.00
C VAL A 111 1.70 7.25 2.11
N ASP A 112 0.65 6.59 1.60
CA ASP A 112 -0.73 7.09 1.63
C ASP A 112 -1.68 6.01 2.14
N VAL A 113 -1.94 6.05 3.46
CA VAL A 113 -2.82 5.10 4.14
C VAL A 113 -4.28 5.22 3.71
N THR A 114 -4.70 6.39 3.23
CA THR A 114 -6.09 6.61 2.81
C THR A 114 -6.35 5.88 1.50
N LYS A 115 -5.44 5.98 0.52
CA LYS A 115 -5.53 5.19 -0.71
C LYS A 115 -5.41 3.71 -0.44
N PHE A 116 -4.44 3.31 0.39
CA PHE A 116 -4.26 1.90 0.71
C PHE A 116 -5.50 1.30 1.39
N TYR A 117 -6.13 2.03 2.31
CA TYR A 117 -7.38 1.58 2.94
C TYR A 117 -8.52 1.42 1.93
N LYS A 118 -8.70 2.39 1.03
CA LYS A 118 -9.79 2.37 0.04
C LYS A 118 -9.61 1.30 -1.03
N GLU A 119 -8.39 1.10 -1.52
CA GLU A 119 -8.11 0.25 -2.67
C GLU A 119 -7.72 -1.19 -2.27
N ILE A 120 -7.09 -1.38 -1.10
CA ILE A 120 -6.43 -2.64 -0.74
C ILE A 120 -6.99 -3.26 0.54
N SER A 121 -6.78 -2.63 1.71
CA SER A 121 -7.07 -3.30 2.98
C SER A 121 -8.56 -3.34 3.31
N GLY A 122 -9.31 -2.32 2.89
CA GLY A 122 -10.70 -2.12 3.28
C GLY A 122 -10.87 -2.14 4.81
N SER A 123 -12.06 -2.53 5.25
CA SER A 123 -12.42 -2.64 6.68
C SER A 123 -12.02 -3.97 7.31
N ARG A 124 -11.01 -4.67 6.78
CA ARG A 124 -10.52 -5.93 7.37
C ARG A 124 -9.85 -5.63 8.72
N GLU A 125 -10.07 -6.49 9.71
CA GLU A 125 -9.48 -6.35 11.05
C GLU A 125 -7.94 -6.37 11.00
N SER A 126 -7.38 -7.22 10.16
CA SER A 126 -5.94 -7.25 9.87
C SER A 126 -5.70 -7.47 8.38
N TYR A 127 -4.63 -6.85 7.89
CA TYR A 127 -4.12 -7.03 6.54
C TYR A 127 -2.60 -7.06 6.63
N THR A 128 -2.02 -8.21 6.31
CA THR A 128 -0.59 -8.44 6.51
C THR A 128 0.21 -8.14 5.25
N VAL A 129 1.53 -8.04 5.41
CA VAL A 129 2.46 -7.92 4.28
C VAL A 129 2.34 -9.13 3.34
N ASP A 130 2.08 -10.32 3.88
CA ASP A 130 1.96 -11.55 3.09
C ASP A 130 0.67 -11.59 2.25
N ASP A 131 -0.42 -10.98 2.75
CA ASP A 131 -1.66 -10.78 1.98
C ASP A 131 -1.42 -9.90 0.74
N LEU A 132 -0.50 -8.94 0.86
CA LEU A 132 -0.14 -8.00 -0.22
C LEU A 132 0.90 -8.56 -1.19
N ASP A 133 1.84 -9.37 -0.68
CA ASP A 133 3.05 -9.79 -1.39
C ASP A 133 2.74 -10.50 -2.71
N GLY A 134 1.72 -11.37 -2.73
CA GLY A 134 1.30 -12.09 -3.93
C GLY A 134 0.90 -11.15 -5.08
N GLN A 135 0.13 -10.11 -4.77
CA GLN A 135 -0.35 -9.14 -5.75
C GLN A 135 0.80 -8.26 -6.28
N LEU A 136 1.63 -7.73 -5.39
CA LEU A 136 2.77 -6.90 -5.77
C LEU A 136 3.79 -7.69 -6.59
N ARG A 137 4.11 -8.93 -6.18
CA ARG A 137 4.99 -9.83 -6.94
C ARG A 137 4.48 -10.06 -8.35
N GLY A 138 3.17 -10.31 -8.50
CA GLY A 138 2.53 -10.46 -9.80
C GLY A 138 2.71 -9.23 -10.68
N MET A 139 2.55 -8.03 -10.12
CA MET A 139 2.74 -6.77 -10.86
C MET A 139 4.18 -6.56 -11.29
N VAL A 140 5.15 -6.84 -10.42
CA VAL A 140 6.57 -6.72 -10.76
C VAL A 140 6.93 -7.68 -11.89
N VAL A 141 6.48 -8.94 -11.81
CA VAL A 141 6.69 -9.94 -12.87
C VAL A 141 6.06 -9.51 -14.20
N ALA A 142 4.83 -8.99 -14.17
CA ALA A 142 4.15 -8.51 -15.37
C ALA A 142 4.87 -7.28 -15.98
N GLY A 143 5.25 -6.31 -15.15
CA GLY A 143 5.97 -5.11 -15.58
C GLY A 143 7.34 -5.43 -16.17
N MET A 144 8.05 -6.40 -15.60
CA MET A 144 9.30 -6.91 -16.15
C MET A 144 9.07 -7.59 -17.50
N SER A 145 8.08 -8.49 -17.60
CA SER A 145 7.76 -9.19 -18.85
C SER A 145 7.50 -8.21 -20.00
N ASP A 146 6.73 -7.17 -19.73
CA ASP A 146 6.40 -6.12 -20.70
C ASP A 146 7.63 -5.27 -21.07
N LEU A 147 8.47 -4.92 -20.08
CA LEU A 147 9.72 -4.20 -20.34
C LEU A 147 10.68 -5.01 -21.22
N PHE A 148 10.81 -6.33 -21.02
CA PHE A 148 11.61 -7.17 -21.91
C PHE A 148 11.05 -7.22 -23.32
N ALA A 149 9.73 -7.37 -23.47
CA ALA A 149 9.09 -7.40 -24.78
C ALA A 149 9.31 -6.08 -25.57
N GLN A 150 9.38 -4.94 -24.87
CA GLN A 150 9.53 -3.62 -25.49
C GLN A 150 10.98 -3.17 -25.71
N SER A 151 11.90 -3.56 -24.83
CA SER A 151 13.28 -3.05 -24.82
C SER A 151 14.08 -3.43 -26.07
N GLY A 152 13.81 -4.60 -26.67
CA GLY A 152 14.54 -5.10 -27.84
C GLY A 152 16.06 -5.23 -27.63
N ILE A 153 16.49 -5.26 -26.36
CA ILE A 153 17.87 -5.42 -25.90
C ILE A 153 18.27 -6.89 -26.12
N PRO A 154 19.42 -7.17 -26.76
CA PRO A 154 19.94 -8.53 -26.86
C PRO A 154 20.14 -9.16 -25.48
N PHE A 155 19.86 -10.46 -25.36
CA PHE A 155 19.94 -11.19 -24.09
C PHE A 155 21.31 -11.05 -23.40
N ILE A 156 22.40 -11.04 -24.18
CA ILE A 156 23.76 -10.88 -23.67
C ILE A 156 23.98 -9.52 -23.01
N ASP A 157 23.34 -8.46 -23.53
CA ASP A 157 23.46 -7.10 -23.03
C ASP A 157 22.58 -6.87 -21.80
N MET A 158 21.55 -7.69 -21.58
CA MET A 158 20.70 -7.59 -20.39
C MET A 158 21.48 -7.81 -19.10
N ALA A 159 22.43 -8.75 -19.10
CA ALA A 159 23.26 -9.03 -17.93
C ALA A 159 24.19 -7.84 -17.60
N ALA A 160 24.67 -7.13 -18.62
CA ALA A 160 25.48 -5.93 -18.45
C ALA A 160 24.66 -4.71 -17.97
N ASN A 161 23.37 -4.66 -18.30
CA ASN A 161 22.50 -3.48 -18.07
C ASN A 161 21.45 -3.69 -16.97
N GLN A 162 21.68 -4.61 -16.01
CA GLN A 162 20.72 -4.94 -14.95
C GLN A 162 20.27 -3.73 -14.12
N HIS A 163 21.18 -2.80 -13.83
CA HIS A 163 20.86 -1.59 -13.08
C HIS A 163 19.88 -0.68 -13.84
N GLU A 164 20.12 -0.48 -15.13
CA GLU A 164 19.26 0.34 -15.98
C GLU A 164 17.89 -0.30 -16.19
N LEU A 165 17.84 -1.61 -16.42
CA LEU A 165 16.58 -2.37 -16.45
C LEU A 165 15.80 -2.23 -15.15
N GLY A 166 16.48 -2.28 -14.00
CA GLY A 166 15.87 -2.05 -12.69
C GLY A 166 15.28 -0.65 -12.55
N ALA A 167 16.00 0.39 -13.01
CA ALA A 167 15.54 1.78 -12.97
C ALA A 167 14.32 2.01 -13.90
N GLN A 168 14.33 1.42 -15.09
CA GLN A 168 13.20 1.48 -16.02
C GLN A 168 11.98 0.74 -15.46
N LEU A 169 12.18 -0.44 -14.87
CA LEU A 169 11.13 -1.20 -14.20
C LEU A 169 10.52 -0.42 -13.04
N LYS A 170 11.35 0.19 -12.19
CA LYS A 170 10.89 1.05 -11.09
C LYS A 170 10.03 2.20 -11.60
N THR A 171 10.48 2.90 -12.63
CA THR A 171 9.73 4.01 -13.27
C THR A 171 8.37 3.53 -13.79
N LYS A 172 8.34 2.39 -14.48
CA LYS A 172 7.11 1.80 -15.05
C LYS A 172 6.11 1.40 -13.96
N LEU A 173 6.59 0.88 -12.84
CA LEU A 173 5.75 0.42 -11.74
C LEU A 173 5.33 1.54 -10.77
N ALA A 174 6.06 2.66 -10.75
CA ALA A 174 5.85 3.76 -9.81
C ALA A 174 4.41 4.26 -9.76
N GLU A 175 3.77 4.48 -10.92
CA GLU A 175 2.37 4.93 -10.97
C GLU A 175 1.41 3.90 -10.37
N THR A 176 1.65 2.61 -10.63
CA THR A 176 0.79 1.53 -10.12
C THR A 176 0.92 1.39 -8.61
N PHE A 177 2.13 1.45 -8.08
CA PHE A 177 2.36 1.45 -6.63
C PHE A 177 1.74 2.69 -5.97
N THR A 178 1.88 3.86 -6.60
CA THR A 178 1.31 5.13 -6.11
C THR A 178 -0.22 5.09 -6.05
N ARG A 179 -0.89 4.39 -7.00
CA ARG A 179 -2.35 4.18 -6.94
C ARG A 179 -2.78 3.43 -5.69
N TYR A 180 -1.96 2.50 -5.19
CA TYR A 180 -2.20 1.80 -3.93
C TYR A 180 -1.66 2.52 -2.70
N GLY A 181 -1.14 3.73 -2.85
CA GLY A 181 -0.54 4.50 -1.76
C GLY A 181 0.83 3.98 -1.32
N LEU A 182 1.50 3.20 -2.17
CA LEU A 182 2.83 2.66 -1.93
C LEU A 182 3.88 3.41 -2.74
N GLU A 183 5.11 3.47 -2.21
CA GLU A 183 6.29 3.95 -2.91
C GLU A 183 7.29 2.80 -3.03
N LEU A 184 7.78 2.56 -4.26
CA LEU A 184 8.77 1.55 -4.66
C LEU A 184 10.17 2.18 -4.71
#